data_AF-A0A7U9S5V8-F1
#
_entry.id   AF-A0A7U9S5V8-F1
#
_cell.length_a   1.000
_cell.length_b   1.000
_cell.length_c   1.000
_cell.angle_alpha   90.00
_cell.angle_beta   90.00
_cell.angle_gamma   90.00
#
_symmetry.space_group_name_H-M   'P 1'
#
loop_
_entity.id
_entity.type
_entity.pdbx_description
1 polymer ?
#
loop_
_entity_poly.entity_id
_entity_poly.type
_entity_poly.pdbx_seq_one_letter_code
_entity_poly.pdbx_strand_id
1 'polypeptide(L)'
;MHGDRIWEELDTFLAQTFTKEDGTKLKIICTCMDEQGHFTNAVRKFCKARFHRKVFAIRGSNNSAAAYIQKPKKGNREKAYVFEIGVDTGKSWLMDRLKLEKPGPGYCHFPLEQGKGYNEKYFKGLTSEKKVLRYKMGRPYFAWELKDKGEHKRNEPLDCRNYATAAIEITQLPLKKPEEKKTAAAGAATVRRRKKRKSNGGIL
;
A
#
# COMPACT_ATOMS: atom_id res chain seq x y z
N MET A 1 5.95 29.26 9.62
CA MET A 1 5.76 28.05 10.44
C MET A 1 4.52 27.26 10.01
N HIS A 2 4.39 26.90 8.72
CA HIS A 2 3.27 26.09 8.21
C HIS A 2 3.64 24.61 7.98
N GLY A 3 4.93 24.28 8.07
CA GLY A 3 5.47 22.98 7.71
C GLY A 3 5.22 21.89 8.74
N ASP A 4 5.07 22.20 10.03
CA ASP A 4 4.91 21.18 11.07
C ASP A 4 3.46 20.66 11.15
N ARG A 5 2.50 21.57 10.98
CA ARG A 5 1.06 21.24 11.02
C ARG A 5 0.65 20.16 10.01
N ILE A 6 1.19 20.17 8.79
CA ILE A 6 0.84 19.16 7.77
C ILE A 6 1.34 17.77 8.15
N TRP A 7 2.48 17.65 8.84
CA TRP A 7 2.99 16.35 9.31
C TRP A 7 2.15 15.82 10.48
N GLU A 8 1.69 16.69 11.36
CA GLU A 8 0.79 16.32 12.47
C GLU A 8 -0.59 15.87 11.95
N GLU A 9 -1.16 16.61 10.99
CA GLU A 9 -2.41 16.25 10.32
C GLU A 9 -2.27 14.91 9.59
N LEU A 10 -1.16 14.70 8.88
CA LEU A 10 -0.87 13.42 8.23
C LEU A 10 -0.75 12.29 9.25
N ASP A 11 -0.04 12.50 10.35
CA ASP A 11 0.12 11.46 11.37
C ASP A 11 -1.22 11.06 12.01
N THR A 12 -2.05 12.07 12.30
CA THR A 12 -3.41 11.89 12.81
C THR A 12 -4.26 11.09 11.81
N PHE A 13 -4.20 11.46 10.53
CA PHE A 13 -4.88 10.73 9.47
C PHE A 13 -4.39 9.27 9.37
N LEU A 14 -3.08 9.03 9.46
CA LEU A 14 -2.52 7.68 9.41
C LEU A 14 -2.82 6.85 10.67
N ALA A 15 -3.20 7.47 11.78
CA ALA A 15 -3.53 6.79 13.04
C ALA A 15 -5.03 6.47 13.17
N GLN A 16 -5.86 7.04 12.30
CA GLN A 16 -7.31 6.92 12.41
C GLN A 16 -7.81 5.48 12.19
N THR A 17 -9.05 5.24 12.62
CA THR A 17 -9.77 3.99 12.38
C THR A 17 -10.94 4.25 11.45
N PHE A 18 -11.03 3.48 10.37
CA PHE A 18 -12.12 3.52 9.41
C PHE A 18 -13.19 2.51 9.80
N THR A 19 -14.46 2.84 9.62
CA THR A 19 -15.57 1.94 9.96
C THR A 19 -16.34 1.63 8.68
N LYS A 20 -16.54 0.34 8.39
CA LYS A 20 -17.41 -0.12 7.30
C LYS A 20 -18.88 0.04 7.68
N GLU A 21 -19.77 -0.06 6.69
CA GLU A 21 -21.23 -0.06 6.92
C GLU A 21 -21.67 -1.20 7.86
N ASP A 22 -20.98 -2.35 7.83
CA ASP A 22 -21.24 -3.48 8.72
C ASP A 22 -20.67 -3.32 10.16
N GLY A 23 -20.11 -2.13 10.48
CA GLY A 23 -19.51 -1.82 11.78
C GLY A 23 -18.07 -2.34 11.95
N THR A 24 -17.50 -3.05 10.97
CA THR A 24 -16.10 -3.52 11.03
C THR A 24 -15.14 -2.35 11.06
N LYS A 25 -14.24 -2.35 12.06
CA LYS A 25 -13.18 -1.35 12.22
C LYS A 25 -11.92 -1.78 11.45
N LEU A 26 -11.41 -0.88 10.62
CA LEU A 26 -10.19 -1.04 9.82
C LEU A 26 -9.15 0.02 10.22
N LYS A 27 -7.87 -0.33 10.14
CA LYS A 27 -6.75 0.60 10.35
C LYS A 27 -5.81 0.55 9.16
N ILE A 28 -5.07 1.63 8.95
CA ILE A 28 -3.93 1.62 8.01
C ILE A 28 -2.82 0.81 8.67
N ILE A 29 -2.51 -0.35 8.08
CA ILE A 29 -1.54 -1.30 8.64
C ILE A 29 -0.12 -1.10 8.12
N CYS A 30 0.05 -0.40 7.00
CA CYS A 30 1.34 -0.10 6.39
C CYS A 30 1.17 1.09 5.45
N THR A 31 2.16 1.99 5.45
CA THR A 31 2.19 3.18 4.60
C THR A 31 3.56 3.32 3.97
N CYS A 32 3.60 3.59 2.68
CA CYS A 32 4.81 3.97 1.97
C CYS A 32 4.78 5.46 1.64
N MET A 33 5.88 6.16 1.95
CA MET A 33 6.05 7.59 1.65
C MET A 33 7.26 7.78 0.75
N ASP A 34 7.05 8.35 -0.43
CA ASP A 34 8.14 8.63 -1.36
C ASP A 34 9.04 9.75 -0.81
N GLU A 35 10.32 9.43 -0.65
CA GLU A 35 11.30 10.39 -0.17
C GLU A 35 11.91 11.23 -1.30
N GLN A 36 11.67 10.88 -2.57
CA GLN A 36 12.32 11.53 -3.70
C GLN A 36 11.77 12.96 -3.89
N GLY A 37 12.65 13.96 -3.96
CA GLY A 37 12.30 15.37 -4.15
C GLY A 37 12.77 16.29 -3.01
N HIS A 38 12.10 17.42 -2.81
CA HIS A 38 12.56 18.49 -1.91
C HIS A 38 12.48 18.16 -0.41
N PHE A 39 11.70 17.15 0.00
CA PHE A 39 11.43 16.84 1.41
C PHE A 39 12.06 15.55 1.93
N THR A 40 13.08 15.02 1.25
CA THR A 40 13.71 13.72 1.57
C THR A 40 14.05 13.55 3.06
N ASN A 41 14.73 14.52 3.68
CA ASN A 41 15.11 14.40 5.10
C ASN A 41 13.90 14.48 6.05
N ALA A 42 12.88 15.26 5.71
CA ALA A 42 11.65 15.36 6.49
C ALA A 42 10.86 14.05 6.44
N VAL A 43 10.67 13.46 5.25
CA VAL A 43 10.03 12.15 5.06
C VAL A 43 10.76 11.07 5.86
N ARG A 44 12.09 11.02 5.76
CA ARG A 44 12.91 10.05 6.49
C ARG A 44 12.76 10.18 8.01
N LYS A 45 12.82 11.41 8.55
CA LYS A 45 12.62 11.67 9.99
C LYS A 45 11.22 11.25 10.44
N PHE A 46 10.20 11.61 9.67
CA PHE A 46 8.81 11.28 9.93
C PHE A 46 8.58 9.76 9.99
N CYS A 47 9.09 9.03 8.99
CA CYS A 47 8.96 7.57 8.91
C CYS A 47 9.77 6.87 10.01
N LYS A 48 10.98 7.33 10.33
CA LYS A 48 11.82 6.74 11.38
C LYS A 48 11.11 6.71 12.73
N ALA A 49 10.49 7.82 13.13
CA ALA A 49 9.75 7.92 14.38
C ALA A 49 8.54 6.96 14.43
N ARG A 50 8.00 6.58 13.26
CA ARG A 50 6.78 5.78 13.09
C ARG A 50 7.03 4.39 12.54
N PHE A 51 8.29 3.92 12.58
CA PHE A 51 8.67 2.61 12.06
C PHE A 51 7.85 1.47 12.70
N HIS A 52 7.58 1.56 14.00
CA HIS A 52 6.76 0.59 14.75
C HIS A 52 5.30 0.49 14.24
N ARG A 53 4.79 1.54 13.59
CA ARG A 53 3.48 1.58 12.92
C ARG A 53 3.53 1.17 11.44
N LYS A 54 4.68 0.68 10.96
CA LYS A 54 4.92 0.31 9.56
C LYS A 54 4.71 1.48 8.58
N VAL A 55 5.10 2.69 8.99
CA VAL A 55 5.22 3.85 8.10
C VAL A 55 6.67 3.90 7.59
N PHE A 56 6.86 3.66 6.30
CA PHE A 56 8.17 3.49 5.70
C PHE A 56 8.45 4.53 4.62
N ALA A 57 9.67 5.05 4.64
CA ALA A 57 10.20 5.80 3.52
C ALA A 57 10.50 4.82 2.38
N ILE A 58 10.17 5.22 1.16
CA ILE A 58 10.44 4.45 -0.04
C ILE A 58 11.17 5.30 -1.06
N ARG A 59 11.85 4.64 -1.98
CA ARG A 59 12.49 5.26 -3.13
C ARG A 59 12.38 4.32 -4.33
N GLY A 60 12.05 4.87 -5.50
CA GLY A 60 12.11 4.09 -6.74
C GLY A 60 13.53 3.61 -7.07
N SER A 61 13.65 2.37 -7.55
CA SER A 61 14.89 1.85 -8.10
C SER A 61 15.13 2.41 -9.49
N ASN A 62 16.38 2.77 -9.78
CA ASN A 62 16.80 3.14 -11.14
C ASN A 62 17.10 1.91 -12.02
N ASN A 63 17.03 0.71 -11.45
CA ASN A 63 17.22 -0.54 -12.18
C ASN A 63 15.87 -1.07 -12.65
N SER A 64 15.63 -1.09 -13.96
CA SER A 64 14.40 -1.59 -14.57
C SER A 64 14.16 -3.08 -14.36
N ALA A 65 15.23 -3.84 -14.05
CA ALA A 65 15.16 -5.27 -13.71
C ALA A 65 15.11 -5.53 -12.19
N ALA A 66 14.97 -4.49 -11.36
CA ALA A 66 14.88 -4.66 -9.92
C ALA A 66 13.66 -5.49 -9.53
N ALA A 67 13.86 -6.38 -8.55
CA ALA A 67 12.76 -7.01 -7.84
C ALA A 67 11.82 -5.94 -7.26
N TYR A 68 10.52 -6.25 -7.20
CA TYR A 68 9.52 -5.25 -6.84
C TYR A 68 9.73 -4.69 -5.43
N ILE A 69 9.95 -5.57 -4.44
CA ILE A 69 10.34 -5.20 -3.08
C ILE A 69 11.77 -5.68 -2.82
N GLN A 70 12.65 -4.74 -2.49
CA GLN A 70 14.01 -5.03 -2.06
C GLN A 70 14.14 -4.92 -0.53
N LYS A 71 15.19 -5.52 0.03
CA LYS A 71 15.52 -5.36 1.46
C LYS A 71 15.75 -3.88 1.79
N PRO A 72 15.18 -3.37 2.90
CA PRO A 72 15.33 -1.97 3.24
C PRO A 72 16.76 -1.66 3.68
N LYS A 73 17.24 -0.47 3.33
CA LYS A 73 18.59 0.03 3.64
C LYS A 73 18.50 1.13 4.70
N LYS A 74 19.58 1.30 5.48
CA LYS A 74 19.70 2.28 6.58
C LYS A 74 20.88 3.24 6.48
N GLY A 75 21.61 3.23 5.37
CA GLY A 75 22.84 4.02 5.18
C GLY A 75 22.64 5.53 4.99
N ASN A 76 21.46 6.08 5.28
CA ASN A 76 21.20 7.52 5.19
C ASN A 76 21.54 8.23 6.51
N ARG A 77 21.74 9.55 6.44
CA ARG A 77 22.05 10.43 7.59
C ARG A 77 21.07 10.26 8.75
N GLU A 78 19.78 10.10 8.45
CA GLU A 78 18.73 9.97 9.47
C GLU A 78 18.69 8.56 10.09
N LYS A 79 19.40 7.58 9.53
CA LYS A 79 19.35 6.15 9.89
C LYS A 79 17.92 5.57 9.81
N ALA A 80 17.08 6.13 8.93
CA ALA A 80 15.74 5.63 8.65
C ALA A 80 15.82 4.37 7.77
N TYR A 81 14.88 3.43 7.92
CA TYR A 81 14.72 2.35 6.95
C TYR A 81 14.08 2.91 5.67
N VAL A 82 14.73 2.70 4.53
CA VAL A 82 14.23 3.07 3.21
C VAL A 82 14.10 1.81 2.36
N PHE A 83 12.90 1.53 1.85
CA PHE A 83 12.68 0.46 0.89
C PHE A 83 12.94 0.96 -0.53
N GLU A 84 13.67 0.16 -1.29
CA GLU A 84 13.85 0.41 -2.72
C GLU A 84 12.81 -0.39 -3.51
N ILE A 85 12.00 0.31 -4.31
CA ILE A 85 10.86 -0.26 -5.02
C ILE A 85 11.20 -0.40 -6.50
N GLY A 86 11.05 -1.61 -7.06
CA GLY A 86 11.15 -1.84 -8.50
C GLY A 86 9.95 -1.25 -9.24
N VAL A 87 9.98 0.07 -9.47
CA VAL A 87 8.84 0.84 -9.98
C VAL A 87 8.34 0.28 -11.31
N ASP A 88 9.24 -0.06 -12.24
CA ASP A 88 8.90 -0.60 -13.56
C ASP A 88 8.14 -1.92 -13.50
N THR A 89 8.53 -2.81 -12.57
CA THR A 89 7.86 -4.09 -12.30
C THR A 89 6.45 -3.84 -11.80
N GLY A 90 6.30 -2.96 -10.80
CA GLY A 90 5.00 -2.60 -10.23
C GLY A 90 4.07 -1.92 -11.22
N LYS A 91 4.58 -0.98 -12.03
CA LYS A 91 3.82 -0.33 -13.10
C LYS A 91 3.38 -1.35 -14.16
N SER A 92 4.24 -2.30 -14.53
CA SER A 92 3.87 -3.35 -15.49
C SER A 92 2.70 -4.19 -14.96
N TRP A 93 2.79 -4.67 -13.71
CA TRP A 93 1.71 -5.44 -13.09
C TRP A 93 0.41 -4.65 -12.96
N LEU A 94 0.50 -3.38 -12.58
CA LEU A 94 -0.67 -2.51 -12.47
C LEU A 94 -1.35 -2.34 -13.84
N MET A 95 -0.59 -2.07 -14.90
CA MET A 95 -1.15 -1.94 -16.25
C MET A 95 -1.82 -3.23 -16.73
N ASP A 96 -1.29 -4.41 -16.39
CA ASP A 96 -1.92 -5.68 -16.72
C ASP A 96 -3.19 -5.93 -15.89
N ARG A 97 -3.17 -5.58 -14.59
CA ARG A 97 -4.36 -5.66 -13.71
C ARG A 97 -5.48 -4.72 -14.13
N LEU A 98 -5.16 -3.55 -14.69
CA LEU A 98 -6.16 -2.60 -15.19
C LEU A 98 -6.91 -3.11 -16.43
N LYS A 99 -6.38 -4.11 -17.15
CA LYS A 99 -7.06 -4.74 -18.29
C LYS A 99 -8.09 -5.80 -17.86
N LEU A 100 -8.13 -6.17 -16.58
CA LEU A 100 -9.07 -7.16 -16.07
C LEU A 100 -10.45 -6.52 -15.91
N GLU A 101 -11.41 -6.96 -16.72
CA GLU A 101 -12.79 -6.43 -16.71
C GLU A 101 -13.71 -7.14 -15.72
N LYS A 102 -13.40 -8.41 -15.40
CA LYS A 102 -14.22 -9.26 -14.53
C LYS A 102 -13.62 -9.37 -13.12
N PRO A 103 -14.44 -9.31 -12.05
CA PRO A 103 -13.97 -9.52 -10.69
C PRO A 103 -13.22 -10.84 -10.51
N GLY A 104 -12.06 -10.78 -9.86
CA GLY A 104 -11.18 -11.92 -9.67
C GLY A 104 -9.81 -11.51 -9.13
N PRO A 105 -8.86 -12.44 -9.00
CA PRO A 105 -7.50 -12.13 -8.59
C PRO A 105 -6.88 -11.04 -9.46
N GLY A 106 -6.39 -9.97 -8.83
CA GLY A 106 -5.78 -8.83 -9.53
C GLY A 106 -6.75 -7.78 -10.08
N TYR A 107 -8.06 -8.01 -10.03
CA TYR A 107 -9.05 -7.02 -10.46
C TYR A 107 -8.96 -5.74 -9.62
N CYS A 108 -8.98 -4.58 -10.30
CA CYS A 108 -8.87 -3.29 -9.64
C CYS A 108 -10.26 -2.74 -9.29
N HIS A 109 -10.58 -2.73 -8.00
CA HIS A 109 -11.80 -2.08 -7.51
C HIS A 109 -11.59 -0.56 -7.37
N PHE A 110 -12.61 0.19 -7.77
CA PHE A 110 -12.69 1.65 -7.65
C PHE A 110 -14.06 2.04 -7.07
N PRO A 111 -14.12 3.01 -6.15
CA PRO A 111 -15.38 3.59 -5.68
C PRO A 111 -16.20 4.16 -6.85
N LEU A 112 -17.50 3.87 -6.87
CA LEU A 112 -18.42 4.36 -7.89
C LEU A 112 -19.17 5.61 -7.45
N GLU A 113 -19.15 5.94 -6.16
CA GLU A 113 -19.87 7.09 -5.62
C GLU A 113 -19.22 8.41 -6.04
N GLN A 114 -20.07 9.37 -6.40
CA GLN A 114 -19.62 10.73 -6.69
C GLN A 114 -18.95 11.36 -5.45
N GLY A 115 -17.97 12.23 -5.69
CA GLY A 115 -17.24 12.91 -4.62
C GLY A 115 -16.12 12.10 -3.97
N LYS A 116 -15.89 10.83 -4.35
CA LYS A 116 -14.77 10.01 -3.83
C LYS A 116 -13.43 10.28 -4.52
N GLY A 117 -13.38 11.17 -5.51
CA GLY A 117 -12.16 11.57 -6.21
C GLY A 117 -11.71 10.68 -7.37
N TYR A 118 -12.47 9.62 -7.69
CA TYR A 118 -12.22 8.71 -8.82
C TYR A 118 -12.91 9.20 -10.10
N ASN A 119 -12.52 10.40 -10.55
CA ASN A 119 -13.06 11.02 -11.77
C ASN A 119 -12.14 10.80 -12.98
N GLU A 120 -12.52 11.34 -14.14
CA GLU A 120 -11.72 11.23 -15.37
C GLU A 120 -10.27 11.69 -15.18
N LYS A 121 -10.03 12.76 -14.41
CA LYS A 121 -8.68 13.26 -14.11
C LYS A 121 -7.85 12.23 -13.34
N TYR A 122 -8.45 11.52 -12.39
CA TYR A 122 -7.79 10.43 -11.67
C TYR A 122 -7.38 9.31 -12.63
N PHE A 123 -8.28 8.86 -13.52
CA PHE A 123 -7.98 7.77 -14.46
C PHE A 123 -7.00 8.18 -15.56
N LYS A 124 -7.02 9.43 -16.00
CA LYS A 124 -5.96 10.02 -16.86
C LYS A 124 -4.61 9.98 -16.16
N GLY A 125 -4.54 10.34 -14.88
CA GLY A 125 -3.31 10.24 -14.08
C GLY A 125 -2.88 8.80 -13.79
N LEU A 126 -3.83 7.88 -13.59
CA LEU A 126 -3.56 6.46 -13.33
C LEU A 126 -2.99 5.75 -14.56
N THR A 127 -3.38 6.21 -15.76
CA THR A 127 -2.96 5.63 -17.04
C THR A 127 -2.05 6.56 -17.83
N SER A 128 -1.43 7.54 -17.15
CA SER A 128 -0.69 8.63 -17.80
C SER A 128 0.58 8.17 -18.52
N GLU A 129 1.12 7.01 -18.15
CA GLU A 129 2.35 6.47 -18.71
C GLU A 129 2.09 5.22 -19.56
N LYS A 130 2.97 4.98 -20.53
CA LYS A 130 3.03 3.75 -21.31
C LYS A 130 4.45 3.20 -21.33
N LYS A 131 4.56 1.87 -21.34
CA LYS A 131 5.83 1.17 -21.53
C LYS A 131 6.19 1.17 -23.01
N VAL A 132 7.38 1.66 -23.35
CA VAL A 132 7.88 1.72 -24.73
C VAL A 132 9.24 1.04 -24.83
N LEU A 133 9.50 0.43 -25.99
CA LEU A 133 10.82 -0.12 -26.31
C LEU A 133 11.70 1.02 -26.85
N ARG A 134 12.86 1.24 -26.23
CA ARG A 134 13.88 2.20 -26.64
C ARG A 134 15.20 1.48 -26.84
N TYR A 135 16.14 2.17 -27.50
CA TYR A 135 17.49 1.66 -27.73
C TYR A 135 18.50 2.64 -27.16
N LYS A 136 19.47 2.11 -26.40
CA LYS A 136 20.62 2.88 -25.89
C LYS A 136 21.88 2.11 -26.26
N MET A 137 22.78 2.75 -27.02
CA MET A 137 24.01 2.11 -27.51
C MET A 137 23.74 0.76 -28.21
N GLY A 138 22.71 0.70 -29.05
CA GLY A 138 22.31 -0.50 -29.80
C GLY A 138 21.61 -1.59 -28.98
N ARG A 139 21.45 -1.43 -27.65
CA ARG A 139 20.76 -2.40 -26.80
C ARG A 139 19.30 -1.99 -26.54
N PRO A 140 18.31 -2.87 -26.74
CA PRO A 140 16.93 -2.58 -26.40
C PRO A 140 16.76 -2.48 -24.87
N TYR A 141 15.98 -1.52 -24.43
CA TYR A 141 15.52 -1.39 -23.05
C TYR A 141 14.08 -0.86 -23.02
N PHE A 142 13.32 -1.21 -21.99
CA PHE A 142 12.00 -0.65 -21.78
C PHE A 142 12.09 0.63 -20.96
N ALA A 143 11.32 1.64 -21.36
CA ALA A 143 11.16 2.90 -20.64
C ALA A 143 9.67 3.19 -20.41
N TRP A 144 9.35 3.88 -19.33
CA TRP A 144 8.02 4.43 -19.09
C TRP A 144 7.99 5.89 -19.54
N GLU A 145 7.11 6.20 -20.47
CA GLU A 145 6.95 7.55 -21.03
C GLU A 145 5.53 8.06 -20.84
N LEU A 146 5.39 9.35 -20.56
CA LEU A 146 4.10 10.01 -20.49
C LEU A 146 3.43 9.99 -21.87
N LYS A 147 2.14 9.62 -21.92
CA LYS A 147 1.36 9.54 -23.17
C LYS A 147 1.22 10.90 -23.85
N ASP A 148 0.96 11.94 -23.06
CA ASP A 148 0.60 13.27 -23.57
C ASP A 148 1.77 14.26 -23.52
N LYS A 149 3.02 13.76 -23.63
CA LYS A 149 4.25 14.59 -23.59
C LYS A 149 4.35 15.59 -22.42
N GLY A 150 3.64 15.34 -21.32
CA GLY A 150 3.63 16.20 -20.14
C GLY A 150 2.55 17.29 -20.10
N GLU A 151 1.57 17.30 -21.01
CA GLU A 151 0.38 18.16 -20.90
C GLU A 151 -0.38 17.90 -19.59
N HIS A 152 -0.43 16.63 -19.17
CA HIS A 152 -0.87 16.22 -17.85
C HIS A 152 0.35 16.01 -16.94
N LYS A 153 0.79 17.09 -16.29
CA LYS A 153 1.95 17.09 -15.37
C LYS A 153 1.80 16.24 -14.10
N ARG A 154 0.62 15.66 -13.81
CA ARG A 154 0.36 14.94 -12.57
C ARG A 154 0.08 13.45 -12.83
N ASN A 155 1.12 12.63 -12.73
CA ASN A 155 1.08 11.17 -12.75
C ASN A 155 0.92 10.55 -11.34
N GLU A 156 0.64 11.39 -10.32
CA GLU A 156 0.52 10.98 -8.91
C GLU A 156 -0.40 9.75 -8.69
N PRO A 157 -1.56 9.60 -9.38
CA PRO A 157 -2.41 8.43 -9.17
C PRO A 157 -1.73 7.09 -9.51
N LEU A 158 -0.90 7.07 -10.55
CA LEU A 158 -0.16 5.87 -10.96
C LEU A 158 0.87 5.47 -9.90
N ASP A 159 1.69 6.43 -9.47
CA ASP A 159 2.74 6.17 -8.47
C ASP A 159 2.11 5.84 -7.10
N CYS A 160 1.05 6.53 -6.69
CA CYS A 160 0.31 6.21 -5.46
C CYS A 160 -0.26 4.78 -5.48
N ARG A 161 -0.85 4.33 -6.59
CA ARG A 161 -1.42 2.96 -6.70
C ARG A 161 -0.31 1.90 -6.71
N ASN A 162 0.82 2.21 -7.34
CA ASN A 162 2.01 1.36 -7.28
C ASN A 162 2.51 1.24 -5.84
N TYR A 163 2.74 2.35 -5.15
CA TYR A 163 3.27 2.33 -3.78
C TYR A 163 2.28 1.76 -2.75
N ALA A 164 0.97 1.88 -2.98
CA ALA A 164 -0.03 1.15 -2.18
C ALA A 164 0.10 -0.37 -2.34
N THR A 165 0.38 -0.85 -3.56
CA THR A 165 0.65 -2.28 -3.80
C THR A 165 1.95 -2.69 -3.11
N ALA A 166 2.99 -1.84 -3.17
CA ALA A 166 4.23 -2.11 -2.46
C ALA A 166 4.03 -2.22 -0.94
N ALA A 167 3.18 -1.38 -0.35
CA ALA A 167 2.84 -1.45 1.08
C ALA A 167 2.19 -2.79 1.44
N ILE A 168 1.31 -3.32 0.58
CA ILE A 168 0.71 -4.66 0.77
C ILE A 168 1.81 -5.74 0.75
N GLU A 169 2.67 -5.74 -0.27
CA GLU A 169 3.74 -6.74 -0.40
C GLU A 169 4.74 -6.70 0.76
N ILE A 170 5.08 -5.51 1.27
CA ILE A 170 5.95 -5.34 2.45
C ILE A 170 5.33 -6.00 3.70
N THR A 171 4.00 -5.99 3.83
CA THR A 171 3.35 -6.59 5.00
C THR A 171 3.41 -8.11 5.01
N GLN A 172 3.57 -8.75 3.83
CA GLN A 172 3.51 -10.20 3.65
C GLN A 172 2.27 -10.86 4.27
N LEU A 173 1.19 -10.09 4.44
CA LEU A 173 -0.03 -10.62 5.05
C LEU A 173 -0.76 -11.51 4.04
N PRO A 174 -1.20 -12.71 4.45
CA PRO A 174 -2.03 -13.54 3.61
C PRO A 174 -3.40 -12.87 3.43
N LEU A 175 -3.69 -12.40 2.22
CA LEU A 175 -4.99 -11.84 1.86
C LEU A 175 -5.99 -12.99 1.66
N LYS A 176 -6.62 -13.42 2.75
CA LYS A 176 -7.73 -14.39 2.69
C LYS A 176 -9.03 -13.66 2.37
N LYS A 177 -9.91 -14.31 1.59
CA LYS A 177 -11.31 -13.87 1.50
C LYS A 177 -11.90 -13.89 2.91
N PRO A 178 -12.61 -12.84 3.34
CA PRO A 178 -13.39 -12.91 4.57
C PRO A 178 -14.32 -14.11 4.47
N GLU A 179 -14.35 -14.96 5.49
CA GLU A 179 -15.37 -16.00 5.57
C GLU A 179 -16.73 -15.29 5.57
N GLU A 180 -17.63 -15.72 4.67
CA GLU A 180 -19.01 -15.28 4.73
C GLU A 180 -19.53 -15.65 6.12
N LYS A 181 -19.81 -14.63 6.94
CA LYS A 181 -20.52 -14.85 8.19
C LYS A 181 -21.89 -15.39 7.80
N LYS A 182 -22.04 -16.72 7.80
CA LYS A 182 -23.36 -17.34 7.87
C LYS A 182 -24.01 -16.70 9.08
N THR A 183 -25.07 -15.92 8.84
CA THR A 183 -25.98 -15.47 9.88
C THR A 183 -26.43 -16.72 10.60
N ALA A 184 -25.81 -17.00 11.75
CA ALA A 184 -26.25 -18.07 12.61
C ALA A 184 -27.66 -17.68 13.06
N ALA A 185 -28.66 -18.35 12.48
CA ALA A 185 -30.01 -18.32 12.99
C ALA A 185 -29.93 -18.58 14.50
N ALA A 186 -30.52 -17.68 15.29
CA ALA A 186 -30.60 -17.80 16.72
C ALA A 186 -31.21 -19.16 17.07
N GLY A 187 -30.38 -20.09 17.55
CA GLY A 187 -30.76 -21.45 17.85
C GLY A 187 -30.11 -21.90 19.16
N ALA A 188 -30.89 -21.79 20.23
CA ALA A 188 -30.78 -22.44 21.54
C ALA A 188 -29.41 -22.47 22.25
N ALA A 189 -29.35 -21.74 23.38
CA ALA A 189 -28.30 -21.85 24.37
C ALA A 189 -28.25 -23.26 24.99
N THR A 190 -27.25 -24.07 24.64
CA THR A 190 -26.88 -25.24 25.44
C THR A 190 -26.04 -24.82 26.64
N VAL A 191 -26.65 -24.86 27.82
CA VAL A 191 -26.01 -24.68 29.13
C VAL A 191 -24.90 -25.72 29.31
N ARG A 192 -23.64 -25.29 29.30
CA ARG A 192 -22.50 -26.14 29.68
C ARG A 192 -22.50 -26.35 31.20
N ARG A 193 -22.91 -27.55 31.64
CA ARG A 193 -22.75 -28.02 33.02
C ARG A 193 -21.26 -28.02 33.41
N ARG A 194 -20.91 -27.25 34.44
CA ARG A 194 -19.56 -27.11 34.99
C ARG A 194 -19.16 -28.42 35.71
N LYS A 195 -18.28 -29.22 35.11
CA LYS A 195 -17.71 -30.41 35.79
C LYS A 195 -16.64 -29.95 36.79
N LYS A 196 -16.93 -30.02 38.09
CA LYS A 196 -15.91 -29.89 39.15
C LYS A 196 -14.88 -31.01 38.96
N ARG A 197 -13.60 -30.66 38.83
CA ARG A 197 -12.50 -31.63 38.94
C ARG A 197 -11.84 -31.49 40.31
N LYS A 198 -11.87 -32.59 41.07
CA LYS A 198 -11.29 -32.78 42.41
C LYS A 198 -9.78 -32.56 42.38
N SER A 199 -9.26 -31.86 43.38
CA SER A 199 -7.84 -31.86 43.73
C SER A 199 -7.48 -33.18 44.40
N ASN A 200 -6.44 -33.86 43.93
CA ASN A 200 -5.69 -34.82 44.74
C ASN A 200 -4.22 -34.39 44.69
N GLY A 201 -3.66 -34.11 45.86
CA GLY A 201 -2.24 -33.82 46.05
C GLY A 201 -1.38 -35.06 45.88
N GLY A 202 -0.07 -34.82 45.72
CA GLY A 202 0.96 -35.85 45.70
C GLY A 202 2.31 -35.24 45.33
N ILE A 203 3.18 -35.17 46.33
CA ILE A 203 4.59 -34.72 46.29
C ILE A 203 5.45 -35.82 45.66
N LEU A 204 6.44 -35.43 44.85
CA LEU A 204 7.85 -35.84 44.90
C LEU A 204 8.68 -34.87 44.06
#